data_AF-A0A7H0EZW7-F1
#
_entry.id   AF-A0A7H0EZW7-F1
#
_cell.length_a   1.000
_cell.length_b   1.000
_cell.length_c   1.000
_cell.angle_alpha   90.00
_cell.angle_beta   90.00
_cell.angle_gamma   90.00
#
_symmetry.space_group_name_H-M   'P 1'
#
loop_
_entity.id
_entity.type
_entity.pdbx_description
1 polymer ?
#
loop_
_entity_poly.entity_id
_entity_poly.type
_entity_poly.pdbx_seq_one_letter_code
_entity_poly.pdbx_strand_id
1 'polypeptide(L)'
;MSKKAVLSYVVDRKTGEWRALSGCSSSPSRIPGSQLYDTQRFSEEELPPQVDLRPFMTPVENQAGANSCTANAVFNEVIAEYDYETIDSLF
;
A
#
# COMPACT_ATOMS: atom_id res chain seq x y z
N MET A 1 11.16 -19.25 18.22
CA MET A 1 12.20 -19.05 17.18
C MET A 1 11.81 -17.85 16.33
N SER A 2 12.58 -16.77 16.36
CA SER A 2 12.35 -15.60 15.50
C SER A 2 12.63 -16.00 14.06
N LYS A 3 11.63 -15.92 13.18
CA LYS A 3 11.82 -16.16 11.74
C LYS A 3 12.73 -15.04 11.23
N LYS A 4 13.98 -15.35 10.88
CA LYS A 4 14.86 -14.42 10.18
C LYS A 4 14.18 -14.03 8.87
N ALA A 5 13.82 -12.77 8.70
CA ALA A 5 13.32 -12.26 7.44
C ALA A 5 14.45 -12.42 6.41
N VAL A 6 14.24 -13.28 5.40
CA VAL A 6 15.18 -13.43 4.29
C VAL A 6 14.90 -12.29 3.33
N LEU A 7 15.85 -11.38 3.20
CA LEU A 7 15.78 -10.29 2.22
C LEU A 7 15.71 -10.93 0.81
N SER A 8 14.56 -10.79 0.16
CA SER A 8 14.33 -11.28 -1.20
C SER A 8 14.29 -10.08 -2.15
N TYR A 9 14.59 -10.27 -3.44
CA TYR A 9 14.56 -9.20 -4.43
C TYR A 9 14.01 -9.69 -5.76
N VAL A 10 13.40 -8.78 -6.54
CA VAL A 10 13.03 -8.97 -7.94
C VAL A 10 13.87 -8.02 -8.77
N VAL A 11 14.37 -8.50 -9.91
CA VAL A 11 15.09 -7.68 -10.88
C VAL A 11 14.26 -7.59 -12.15
N ASP A 12 13.98 -6.37 -12.60
CA ASP A 12 13.43 -6.15 -13.93
C ASP A 12 14.50 -6.50 -14.97
N ARG A 13 14.22 -7.46 -15.84
CA ARG A 13 15.20 -7.96 -16.82
C ARG A 13 15.47 -6.98 -17.98
N LYS A 14 14.57 -6.03 -18.23
CA LYS A 14 14.69 -5.05 -19.31
C LYS A 14 15.44 -3.81 -18.84
N THR A 15 15.14 -3.33 -17.63
CA THR A 15 15.73 -2.09 -17.09
C THR A 15 16.92 -2.35 -16.16
N GLY A 16 17.04 -3.56 -15.60
CA GLY A 16 18.07 -3.90 -14.61
C GLY A 16 17.76 -3.39 -13.21
N GLU A 17 16.57 -2.81 -12.99
CA GLU A 17 16.18 -2.27 -11.69
C GLU A 17 15.93 -3.35 -10.66
N TRP A 18 16.45 -3.13 -9.45
CA TRP A 18 16.30 -4.02 -8.30
C TRP A 18 15.17 -3.52 -7.41
N ARG A 19 14.26 -4.42 -7.05
CA ARG A 19 13.15 -4.15 -6.12
C ARG A 19 13.24 -5.12 -4.96
N ALA A 20 13.43 -4.60 -3.77
CA ALA A 20 13.50 -5.43 -2.58
C ALA A 20 12.08 -5.92 -2.20
N LEU A 21 11.94 -7.23 -2.01
CA LEU A 21 10.74 -7.90 -1.52
C LEU A 21 10.80 -7.99 0.00
N SER A 22 10.73 -6.84 0.67
CA SER A 22 10.56 -6.74 2.11
C SER A 22 9.89 -5.41 2.48
N GLY A 23 9.70 -5.12 3.77
CA GLY A 23 9.12 -3.84 4.22
C GLY A 23 7.74 -3.91 4.86
N CYS A 24 7.10 -5.08 4.85
CA CYS A 24 5.88 -5.34 5.61
C CYS A 24 6.15 -6.37 6.71
N SER A 25 5.70 -6.07 7.93
CA SER A 25 5.71 -6.98 9.07
C SER A 25 4.32 -7.05 9.69
N SER A 26 3.86 -8.24 10.05
CA SER A 26 2.57 -8.40 10.73
C SER A 26 2.55 -7.63 12.06
N SER A 27 1.44 -6.96 12.36
CA SER A 27 1.24 -6.36 13.68
C SER A 27 1.26 -7.46 14.74
N PRO A 28 2.06 -7.32 15.83
CA PRO A 28 2.16 -8.33 16.87
C PRO A 28 0.91 -8.42 17.74
N SER A 29 0.10 -7.37 17.75
CA SER A 29 -1.11 -7.28 18.57
C SER A 29 -2.16 -6.38 17.93
N ARG A 30 -3.39 -6.50 18.42
CA ARG A 30 -4.47 -5.55 18.10
C ARG A 30 -4.10 -4.17 18.65
N ILE A 31 -4.21 -3.15 17.82
CA ILE A 31 -3.96 -1.76 18.22
C ILE A 31 -5.08 -1.31 19.18
N PRO A 32 -4.77 -0.78 20.38
CA PRO A 32 -5.80 -0.26 21.29
C PRO A 32 -6.69 0.79 20.61
N GLY A 33 -8.00 0.66 20.75
CA GLY A 33 -8.97 1.55 20.10
C GLY A 33 -9.30 1.22 18.65
N SER A 34 -8.66 0.23 18.03
CA SER A 34 -9.04 -0.24 16.69
C SER A 34 -10.43 -0.88 16.67
N GLN A 35 -11.23 -0.50 15.68
CA GLN A 35 -12.53 -1.12 15.40
C GLN A 35 -12.37 -2.17 14.30
N LEU A 36 -13.18 -3.22 14.36
CA LEU A 36 -13.28 -4.17 13.24
C LEU A 36 -14.18 -3.54 12.19
N TYR A 37 -13.76 -3.62 10.93
CA TYR A 37 -14.60 -3.22 9.80
C TYR A 37 -15.86 -4.11 9.76
N ASP A 38 -17.04 -3.49 9.70
CA ASP A 38 -18.31 -4.20 9.63
C ASP A 38 -18.55 -4.70 8.20
N THR A 39 -18.49 -6.01 8.03
CA THR A 39 -18.69 -6.68 6.74
C THR A 39 -20.16 -6.95 6.44
N GLN A 40 -21.08 -6.67 7.37
CA GLN A 40 -22.51 -6.95 7.23
C GLN A 40 -23.34 -5.72 6.84
N ARG A 41 -22.67 -4.61 6.52
CA ARG A 41 -23.35 -3.38 6.11
C ARG A 41 -24.16 -3.54 4.81
N PHE A 42 -23.71 -4.40 3.90
CA PHE A 42 -24.34 -4.67 2.62
C PHE A 42 -24.41 -6.18 2.37
N SER A 43 -25.52 -6.66 1.83
CA SER A 43 -25.62 -8.02 1.29
C SER A 43 -24.93 -8.11 -0.07
N GLU A 44 -24.64 -9.34 -0.54
CA GLU A 44 -23.96 -9.55 -1.82
C GLU A 44 -24.79 -9.01 -3.00
N GLU A 45 -26.11 -9.05 -2.89
CA GLU A 45 -27.04 -8.51 -3.88
C GLU A 45 -27.06 -6.98 -3.94
N GLU A 46 -26.63 -6.32 -2.86
CA GLU A 46 -26.51 -4.85 -2.77
C GLU A 46 -25.16 -4.36 -3.32
N LEU A 47 -24.18 -5.23 -3.50
CA LEU A 47 -22.88 -4.88 -4.06
C LEU A 47 -22.98 -4.70 -5.59
N PRO A 48 -22.37 -3.65 -6.15
CA PRO A 48 -22.29 -3.51 -7.59
C PRO A 48 -21.46 -4.65 -8.18
N PRO A 49 -21.73 -5.09 -9.42
CA PRO A 49 -20.99 -6.17 -10.07
C PRO A 49 -19.50 -5.83 -10.29
N GLN A 50 -19.15 -4.54 -10.33
CA GLN A 50 -17.79 -4.06 -10.43
C GLN A 50 -17.67 -2.67 -9.80
N VAL A 51 -16.52 -2.40 -9.17
CA VAL A 51 -16.13 -1.07 -8.70
C VAL A 51 -14.81 -0.68 -9.37
N ASP A 52 -14.77 0.50 -9.97
CA ASP A 52 -13.54 1.11 -10.47
C ASP A 52 -13.27 2.43 -9.73
N LEU A 53 -12.29 2.41 -8.83
CA LEU A 53 -11.89 3.57 -8.05
C LEU A 53 -10.78 4.39 -8.71
N ARG A 54 -10.17 3.90 -9.80
CA ARG A 54 -9.01 4.56 -10.46
C ARG A 54 -9.27 6.03 -10.84
N PRO A 55 -10.48 6.45 -11.27
CA PRO A 55 -10.74 7.86 -11.57
C PRO A 55 -10.58 8.80 -10.37
N PHE A 56 -10.63 8.27 -9.15
CA PHE A 56 -10.49 9.02 -7.90
C PHE A 56 -9.11 8.83 -7.24
N MET A 57 -8.19 8.14 -7.91
CA MET A 57 -6.85 7.85 -7.38
C MET A 57 -5.81 8.78 -8.03
N THR A 58 -4.73 9.01 -7.30
CA THR A 58 -3.53 9.66 -7.82
C THR A 58 -2.70 8.69 -8.69
N PRO A 59 -1.76 9.21 -9.52
CA PRO A 59 -0.77 8.38 -10.19
C PRO A 59 -0.01 7.46 -9.24
N VAL A 60 0.49 6.33 -9.75
CA VAL A 60 1.22 5.35 -8.94
C VAL A 60 2.64 5.85 -8.66
N GLU A 61 2.96 6.02 -7.39
CA GLU A 61 4.28 6.44 -6.90
C GLU A 61 5.37 5.36 -7.01
N ASN A 62 6.63 5.79 -7.18
CA ASN A 62 7.79 4.91 -7.29
C ASN A 62 8.52 4.76 -5.94
N GLN A 63 8.44 3.57 -5.32
CA GLN A 63 9.18 3.27 -4.08
C GLN A 63 10.71 3.10 -4.27
N ALA A 64 11.19 3.10 -5.52
CA ALA A 64 12.57 2.85 -5.91
C ALA A 64 13.15 1.58 -5.22
N GLY A 65 14.40 1.64 -4.77
CA GLY A 65 15.05 0.55 -4.03
C GLY A 65 14.71 0.53 -2.52
N ALA A 66 13.77 1.34 -2.06
CA ALA A 66 13.38 1.38 -0.66
C ALA A 66 12.34 0.29 -0.34
N ASN A 67 12.46 -0.33 0.84
CA ASN A 67 11.47 -1.27 1.37
C ASN A 67 10.27 -0.53 1.99
N SER A 68 9.72 0.46 1.29
CA SER A 68 8.76 1.44 1.82
C SER A 68 7.29 1.14 1.47
N CYS A 69 6.97 -0.06 0.97
CA CYS A 69 5.63 -0.40 0.49
C CYS A 69 4.50 -0.08 1.48
N THR A 70 4.70 -0.30 2.78
CA THR A 70 3.72 0.05 3.83
C THR A 70 3.51 1.57 3.94
N ALA A 71 4.59 2.35 3.81
CA ALA A 71 4.51 3.81 3.85
C ALA A 71 3.82 4.35 2.59
N ASN A 72 4.17 3.84 1.41
CA ASN A 72 3.52 4.23 0.15
C ASN A 72 2.02 3.88 0.17
N ALA A 73 1.64 2.72 0.70
CA ALA A 73 0.24 2.32 0.79
C ALA A 73 -0.59 3.30 1.65
N VAL A 74 -0.10 3.64 2.85
CA VAL A 74 -0.78 4.57 3.76
C VAL A 74 -0.77 5.99 3.20
N PHE A 75 0.35 6.44 2.63
CA PHE A 75 0.44 7.79 2.07
C PHE A 75 -0.51 7.97 0.89
N ASN A 76 -0.60 6.99 -0.03
CA ASN A 76 -1.54 7.04 -1.14
C ASN A 76 -3.01 7.02 -0.69
N GLU A 77 -3.32 6.35 0.43
CA GLU A 77 -4.66 6.40 1.04
C GLU A 77 -4.99 7.82 1.55
N VAL A 78 -4.01 8.50 2.16
CA VAL A 78 -4.20 9.83 2.77
C VAL A 78 -4.21 10.98 1.75
N ILE A 79 -3.37 10.93 0.69
CA ILE A 79 -3.29 12.01 -0.31
C ILE A 79 -4.56 12.09 -1.17
N ALA A 80 -5.32 11.00 -1.35
CA ALA A 80 -6.58 11.07 -2.09
C ALA A 80 -7.57 12.11 -1.51
N GLU A 81 -7.37 12.54 -0.25
CA GLU A 81 -8.19 13.55 0.43
C GLU A 81 -7.61 14.98 0.36
N TYR A 82 -6.33 15.15 0.04
CA TYR A 82 -5.66 16.45 0.01
C TYR A 82 -4.86 16.62 -1.28
N ASP A 83 -5.17 17.67 -2.04
CA ASP A 83 -4.45 18.08 -3.26
C ASP A 83 -3.03 18.61 -2.92
N TYR A 84 -2.18 17.74 -2.37
CA TYR A 84 -0.76 18.01 -2.17
C TYR A 84 -0.01 17.62 -3.44
N GLU A 85 0.87 18.52 -3.87
CA GLU A 85 1.82 18.22 -4.94
C GLU A 85 2.65 16.97 -4.57
N THR A 86 2.93 16.15 -5.58
CA THR A 86 3.79 14.97 -5.49
C THR A 86 5.09 15.29 -4.75
N ILE A 87 5.61 14.36 -3.93
CA ILE A 87 6.86 14.52 -3.15
C ILE A 87 8.05 15.05 -3.99
N ASP A 88 8.04 14.83 -5.31
CA ASP A 88 9.01 15.36 -6.26
C ASP A 88 9.02 16.91 -6.36
N SER A 89 8.00 17.63 -5.87
CA SER A 89 8.02 19.11 -5.84
C SER A 89 8.69 19.71 -4.61
N LEU A 90 9.10 18.86 -3.65
CA LEU A 90 9.77 19.26 -2.41
C LEU A 90 11.31 19.14 -2.48
N PHE A 91 11.88 18.75 -3.62
CA PHE A 91 13.33 18.63 -3.83
C PHE A 91 13.81 19.26 -5.14
#